data_AF-A0A8C5YQQ8-F1
#
_entry.id   AF-A0A8C5YQQ8-F1
#
_cell.length_a   1.000
_cell.length_b   1.000
_cell.length_c   1.000
_cell.angle_alpha   90.00
_cell.angle_beta   90.00
_cell.angle_gamma   90.00
#
_symmetry.space_group_name_H-M   'P 1'
#
loop_
_entity.id
_entity.type
_entity.pdbx_description
1 polymer ?
#
loop_
_entity_poly.entity_id
_entity_poly.type
_entity_poly.pdbx_seq_one_letter_code
_entity_poly.pdbx_strand_id
1 'polypeptide(L)'
;MAAAHDLEMESVNLNMERENKELEEEKTWVDGGGKDPPKGRKVHRIVSKWMLPEPVRKTYLERANCLPPPVFIISISLAELAVFIYYAVWKPQKQWITLDTGILESPLIYSPEKREEAWRFISYMLVHAGVQHIVGNLLMQLVLGIPLEMVHKGLRVGLVYLAGVIAGSLASSIFDPLRSLVGASGGVYALMGGYFMNVLVNFREMIPVLGIFRLLIIILIVVSDMGFALYRRFFVPENGSPVSFAAHIAGGFAGMSIGYTVFSCFDKALLKDPRFWIAIAAYLACVLFAVFFNIFLSPAN
;
A
#
# COMPACT_ATOMS: atom_id res chain seq x y z
N MET A 1 10.03 43.93 -0.40
CA MET A 1 11.01 42.94 -0.91
C MET A 1 12.16 42.72 0.07
N ALA A 2 12.72 43.75 0.72
CA ALA A 2 13.78 43.59 1.73
C ALA A 2 13.38 42.73 2.96
N ALA A 3 12.21 43.00 3.57
CA ALA A 3 11.78 42.29 4.79
C ALA A 3 11.53 40.78 4.61
N ALA A 4 11.21 40.31 3.41
CA ALA A 4 11.02 38.88 3.14
C ALA A 4 12.37 38.15 3.02
N HIS A 5 13.37 38.82 2.46
CA HIS A 5 14.74 38.33 2.33
C HIS A 5 15.43 38.25 3.70
N ASP A 6 15.16 39.19 4.59
CA ASP A 6 15.71 39.20 5.96
C ASP A 6 15.14 38.07 6.82
N LEU A 7 13.83 37.78 6.71
CA LEU A 7 13.20 36.64 7.38
C LEU A 7 13.70 35.28 6.86
N GLU A 8 13.98 35.19 5.57
CA GLU A 8 14.52 33.98 4.95
C GLU A 8 15.96 33.74 5.43
N MET A 9 16.80 34.77 5.47
CA MET A 9 18.15 34.72 6.02
C MET A 9 18.18 34.37 7.52
N GLU A 10 17.25 34.91 8.31
CA GLU A 10 17.14 34.61 9.74
C GLU A 10 16.71 33.15 9.98
N SER A 11 15.81 32.62 9.15
CA SER A 11 15.41 31.19 9.20
C SER A 11 16.54 30.24 8.80
N VAL A 12 17.37 30.63 7.82
CA VAL A 12 18.54 29.86 7.39
C VAL A 12 19.60 29.84 8.49
N ASN A 13 19.86 30.98 9.14
CA ASN A 13 20.82 31.06 10.23
C ASN A 13 20.40 30.22 11.45
N LEU A 14 19.12 30.26 11.82
CA LEU A 14 18.57 29.46 12.93
C LEU A 14 18.65 27.95 12.64
N ASN A 15 18.43 27.53 11.40
CA ASN A 15 18.58 26.13 11.00
C ASN A 15 20.05 25.69 11.04
N MET A 16 20.97 26.56 10.60
CA MET A 16 22.41 26.28 10.60
C MET A 16 22.99 26.20 12.03
N GLU A 17 22.51 27.04 12.96
CA GLU A 17 22.87 26.94 14.38
C GLU A 17 22.33 25.66 15.04
N ARG A 18 21.12 25.22 14.65
CA ARG A 18 20.55 23.96 15.13
C ARG A 18 21.33 22.74 14.61
N GLU A 19 21.69 22.75 13.33
CA GLU A 19 22.54 21.72 12.73
C GLU A 19 23.92 21.65 13.39
N ASN A 20 24.54 22.80 13.69
CA ASN A 20 25.84 22.84 14.36
C ASN A 20 25.78 22.28 15.79
N LYS A 21 24.72 22.58 16.55
CA LYS A 21 24.49 21.98 17.88
C LYS A 21 24.28 20.47 17.81
N GLU A 22 23.47 20.01 16.84
CA GLU A 22 23.22 18.58 16.64
C GLU A 22 24.50 17.82 16.20
N LEU A 23 25.39 18.46 15.45
CA LEU A 23 26.71 17.91 15.06
C LEU A 23 27.71 17.86 16.22
N GLU A 24 27.65 18.81 17.16
CA GLU A 24 28.45 18.78 18.39
C GLU A 24 27.96 17.68 19.36
N GLU A 25 26.64 17.49 19.46
CA GLU A 25 26.03 16.38 20.22
C GLU A 25 26.36 15.01 19.60
N GLU A 26 26.44 14.92 18.27
CA GLU A 26 26.82 13.68 17.57
C GLU A 26 28.31 13.36 17.73
N LYS A 27 29.19 14.37 17.69
CA LYS A 27 30.63 14.21 17.98
C LYS A 27 30.89 13.73 19.40
N THR A 28 30.17 14.29 20.38
CA THR A 28 30.30 13.87 21.79
C THR A 28 29.80 12.43 22.04
N TRP A 29 28.80 11.97 21.28
CA TRP A 29 28.35 10.57 21.31
C TRP A 29 29.32 9.58 20.65
N VAL A 30 30.01 9.99 19.57
CA VAL A 30 30.97 9.14 18.84
C VAL A 30 32.28 9.00 19.61
N ASP A 31 32.78 10.07 20.24
CA ASP A 31 33.99 10.02 21.09
C ASP A 31 33.73 9.35 22.45
N GLY A 32 32.46 9.26 22.88
CA GLY A 32 32.04 8.71 24.19
C GLY A 32 31.93 7.18 24.29
N GLY A 33 32.33 6.40 23.28
CA GLY A 33 32.37 4.93 23.39
C GLY A 33 31.00 4.23 23.47
N GLY A 34 29.98 4.75 22.76
CA GLY A 34 28.63 4.15 22.72
C GLY A 34 28.55 2.84 21.93
N LYS A 35 27.93 1.82 22.53
CA LYS A 35 27.68 0.48 21.97
C LYS A 35 27.19 0.47 20.51
N ASP A 36 27.60 -0.56 19.78
CA ASP A 36 27.16 -0.90 18.42
C ASP A 36 25.65 -0.66 18.21
N PRO A 37 25.24 0.08 17.16
CA PRO A 37 23.83 0.35 16.90
C PRO A 37 23.07 -0.95 16.55
N PRO A 38 21.75 -1.01 16.80
CA PRO A 38 20.93 -2.21 16.55
C PRO A 38 21.08 -2.73 15.11
N LYS A 39 21.01 -4.05 14.90
CA LYS A 39 21.16 -4.71 13.57
C LYS A 39 20.32 -4.05 12.45
N GLY A 40 19.10 -3.60 12.75
CA GLY A 40 18.24 -2.90 11.78
C GLY A 40 18.83 -1.56 11.29
N ARG A 41 19.49 -0.82 12.18
CA ARG A 41 20.18 0.44 11.85
C ARG A 41 21.37 0.20 10.92
N LYS A 42 22.06 -0.95 11.04
CA LYS A 42 23.15 -1.34 10.12
C LYS A 42 22.64 -1.56 8.69
N VAL A 43 21.49 -2.22 8.51
CA VAL A 43 20.88 -2.45 7.19
C VAL A 43 20.44 -1.13 6.56
N HIS A 44 19.69 -0.30 7.29
CA HIS A 44 19.26 1.00 6.77
C HIS A 44 20.44 1.93 6.42
N ARG A 45 21.57 1.84 7.14
CA ARG A 45 22.80 2.59 6.83
C ARG A 45 23.48 2.11 5.55
N ILE A 46 23.48 0.80 5.28
CA ILE A 46 24.02 0.25 4.03
C ILE A 46 23.11 0.64 2.86
N VAL A 47 21.80 0.48 3.03
CA VAL A 47 20.78 0.82 2.04
C VAL A 47 20.80 2.31 1.74
N SER A 48 20.84 3.20 2.74
CA SER A 48 20.87 4.65 2.52
C SER A 48 22.15 5.11 1.81
N LYS A 49 23.29 4.50 2.14
CA LYS A 49 24.58 4.79 1.50
C LYS A 49 24.59 4.40 0.02
N TRP A 50 23.83 3.37 -0.36
CA TRP A 50 23.68 2.96 -1.74
C TRP A 50 22.54 3.67 -2.46
N MET A 51 21.46 4.02 -1.76
CA MET A 51 20.20 4.44 -2.38
C MET A 51 19.98 5.95 -2.45
N LEU A 52 20.63 6.74 -1.59
CA LEU A 52 20.29 8.15 -1.38
C LEU A 52 21.52 9.07 -1.53
N PRO A 53 21.34 10.31 -2.04
CA PRO A 53 22.34 11.38 -1.93
C PRO A 53 22.68 11.72 -0.47
N GLU A 54 23.92 12.14 -0.18
CA GLU A 54 24.39 12.54 1.17
C GLU A 54 23.40 13.41 1.98
N PRO A 55 22.84 14.52 1.44
CA PRO A 55 22.00 15.43 2.24
C PRO A 55 20.69 14.81 2.74
N VAL A 56 20.17 13.77 2.07
CA VAL A 56 18.90 13.10 2.44
C VAL A 56 19.12 11.81 3.26
N ARG A 57 20.37 11.35 3.41
CA ARG A 57 20.69 10.13 4.18
C ARG A 57 20.35 10.26 5.66
N LYS A 58 20.64 11.41 6.27
CA LYS A 58 20.42 11.64 7.70
C LYS A 58 18.93 11.62 8.03
N THR A 59 18.13 12.36 7.26
CA THR A 59 16.66 12.37 7.33
C THR A 59 16.04 10.99 7.08
N TYR A 60 16.56 10.22 6.12
CA TYR A 60 16.10 8.85 5.88
C TYR A 60 16.43 7.93 7.06
N LEU A 61 17.65 7.99 7.62
CA LEU A 61 18.06 7.15 8.75
C LEU A 61 17.31 7.47 10.04
N GLU A 62 16.93 8.73 10.26
CA GLU A 62 16.07 9.15 11.36
C GLU A 62 14.64 8.64 11.21
N ARG A 63 14.11 8.65 9.98
CA ARG A 63 12.75 8.16 9.68
C ARG A 63 12.67 6.64 9.64
N ALA A 64 13.71 6.00 9.12
CA ALA A 64 13.89 4.55 9.01
C ALA A 64 14.36 3.93 10.33
N ASN A 65 13.82 4.40 11.45
CA ASN A 65 13.89 3.68 12.71
C ASN A 65 12.85 2.55 12.65
N CYS A 66 13.26 1.32 13.00
CA CYS A 66 12.39 0.13 13.10
C CYS A 66 11.34 0.22 14.23
N LEU A 67 11.04 1.44 14.67
CA LEU A 67 10.14 1.80 15.73
C LEU A 67 9.13 2.83 15.17
N PRO A 68 7.82 2.54 15.25
CA PRO A 68 7.24 1.24 15.58
C PRO A 68 7.58 0.15 14.53
N PRO A 69 7.63 -1.14 14.91
CA PRO A 69 7.76 -2.24 13.97
C PRO A 69 6.58 -2.26 12.97
N PRO A 70 6.69 -2.95 11.82
CA PRO A 70 5.62 -3.01 10.82
C PRO A 70 4.46 -3.91 11.31
N VAL A 71 3.63 -3.37 12.21
CA VAL A 71 2.54 -4.11 12.87
C VAL A 71 1.38 -4.31 11.92
N PHE A 72 0.98 -3.31 11.12
CA PHE A 72 -0.22 -3.39 10.29
C PHE A 72 -0.11 -4.50 9.25
N ILE A 73 0.94 -4.47 8.41
CA ILE A 73 1.13 -5.42 7.31
C ILE A 73 1.31 -6.85 7.83
N ILE A 74 2.03 -7.02 8.94
CA ILE A 74 2.18 -8.35 9.56
C ILE A 74 0.83 -8.81 10.11
N SER A 75 0.10 -7.95 10.82
CA SER A 75 -1.17 -8.32 11.45
C SER A 75 -2.22 -8.72 10.41
N ILE A 76 -2.35 -7.96 9.32
CA ILE A 76 -3.34 -8.27 8.28
C ILE A 76 -2.95 -9.55 7.51
N SER A 77 -1.65 -9.75 7.23
CA SER A 77 -1.14 -10.99 6.64
C SER A 77 -1.42 -12.23 7.51
N LEU A 78 -1.26 -12.10 8.84
CA LEU A 78 -1.58 -13.18 9.77
C LEU A 78 -3.09 -13.44 9.84
N ALA A 79 -3.92 -12.39 9.77
CA ALA A 79 -5.38 -12.55 9.74
C ALA A 79 -5.86 -13.27 8.48
N GLU A 80 -5.35 -12.89 7.31
CA GLU A 80 -5.60 -13.56 6.03
C GLU A 80 -5.19 -15.05 6.08
N LEU A 81 -3.99 -15.33 6.59
CA LEU A 81 -3.49 -16.70 6.74
C LEU A 81 -4.34 -17.51 7.71
N ALA A 82 -4.74 -16.95 8.84
CA ALA A 82 -5.59 -17.62 9.82
C ALA A 82 -6.97 -17.97 9.24
N VAL A 83 -7.60 -17.02 8.54
CA VAL A 83 -8.90 -17.24 7.87
C VAL A 83 -8.75 -18.31 6.79
N PHE A 84 -7.68 -18.27 6.01
CA PHE A 84 -7.41 -19.30 5.00
C PHE A 84 -7.22 -20.69 5.61
N ILE A 85 -6.41 -20.83 6.67
CA ILE A 85 -6.21 -22.10 7.38
C ILE A 85 -7.54 -22.63 7.92
N TYR A 86 -8.38 -21.76 8.48
CA TYR A 86 -9.72 -22.14 8.94
C TYR A 86 -10.57 -22.76 7.81
N TYR A 87 -10.66 -22.10 6.64
CA TYR A 87 -11.40 -22.66 5.52
C TYR A 87 -10.73 -23.90 4.92
N ALA A 88 -9.40 -23.96 4.89
CA ALA A 88 -8.67 -25.07 4.30
C ALA A 88 -8.72 -26.35 5.15
N VAL A 89 -8.65 -26.23 6.47
CA VAL A 89 -8.53 -27.37 7.38
C VAL A 89 -9.88 -27.78 7.99
N TRP A 90 -10.75 -26.82 8.35
CA TRP A 90 -12.01 -27.12 9.06
C TRP A 90 -13.23 -27.28 8.15
N LYS A 91 -13.14 -26.97 6.86
CA LYS A 91 -14.21 -27.23 5.88
C LYS A 91 -13.79 -28.36 4.94
N PRO A 92 -14.71 -29.26 4.55
CA PRO A 92 -14.38 -30.33 3.62
C PRO A 92 -13.90 -29.75 2.29
N GLN A 93 -12.70 -30.17 1.86
CA GLN A 93 -12.09 -29.75 0.60
C GLN A 93 -11.97 -30.93 -0.35
N LYS A 94 -12.34 -30.74 -1.62
CA LYS A 94 -12.03 -31.70 -2.69
C LYS A 94 -10.58 -31.60 -3.16
N GLN A 95 -9.98 -30.41 -3.07
CA GLN A 95 -8.59 -30.13 -3.43
C GLN A 95 -8.07 -28.89 -2.71
N TRP A 96 -6.75 -28.75 -2.63
CA TRP A 96 -6.08 -27.63 -1.94
C TRP A 96 -5.62 -26.52 -2.90
N ILE A 97 -5.63 -26.77 -4.21
CA ILE A 97 -5.19 -25.81 -5.24
C ILE A 97 -6.25 -24.71 -5.40
N THR A 98 -7.52 -25.09 -5.42
CA THR A 98 -8.69 -24.21 -5.46
C THR A 98 -9.65 -24.69 -4.37
N LEU A 99 -9.85 -23.90 -3.31
CA LEU A 99 -10.79 -24.26 -2.25
C LEU A 99 -12.22 -24.37 -2.82
N ASP A 100 -12.96 -25.34 -2.30
CA ASP A 100 -14.30 -25.72 -2.78
C ASP A 100 -15.35 -24.64 -2.46
N THR A 101 -16.60 -24.86 -2.91
CA THR A 101 -17.75 -23.96 -2.78
C THR A 101 -18.01 -23.44 -1.36
N GLY A 102 -17.49 -24.08 -0.31
CA GLY A 102 -17.63 -23.63 1.08
C GLY A 102 -17.06 -22.23 1.36
N ILE A 103 -16.18 -21.70 0.50
CA ILE A 103 -15.77 -20.29 0.56
C ILE A 103 -16.89 -19.35 0.12
N LEU A 104 -17.72 -19.73 -0.85
CA LEU A 104 -18.79 -18.89 -1.38
C LEU A 104 -19.92 -18.67 -0.35
N GLU A 105 -20.00 -19.52 0.67
CA GLU A 105 -20.93 -19.35 1.79
C GLU A 105 -20.35 -18.50 2.93
N SER A 106 -19.09 -18.07 2.84
CA SER A 106 -18.45 -17.34 3.92
C SER A 106 -19.15 -15.98 4.19
N PRO A 107 -19.34 -15.60 5.47
CA PRO A 107 -19.88 -14.30 5.81
C PRO A 107 -18.93 -13.14 5.48
N LEU A 108 -17.68 -13.43 5.13
CA LEU A 108 -16.64 -12.43 4.88
C LEU A 108 -16.49 -12.06 3.40
N ILE A 109 -16.96 -12.88 2.45
CA ILE A 109 -16.84 -12.55 1.03
C ILE A 109 -17.74 -11.36 0.67
N TYR A 110 -17.35 -10.66 -0.39
CA TYR A 110 -18.29 -9.81 -1.11
C TYR A 110 -19.24 -10.69 -1.92
N SER A 111 -20.54 -10.58 -1.64
CA SER A 111 -21.61 -11.25 -2.38
C SER A 111 -22.56 -10.19 -2.95
N PRO A 112 -22.87 -10.24 -4.27
CA PRO A 112 -23.77 -9.28 -4.90
C PRO A 112 -25.22 -9.37 -4.39
N GLU A 113 -25.61 -10.51 -3.81
CA GLU A 113 -26.94 -10.72 -3.22
C GLU A 113 -27.08 -10.13 -1.80
N LYS A 114 -25.97 -9.71 -1.17
CA LYS A 114 -25.92 -9.24 0.22
C LYS A 114 -25.21 -7.89 0.35
N ARG A 115 -25.51 -6.95 -0.55
CA ARG A 115 -24.81 -5.66 -0.63
C ARG A 115 -25.21 -4.68 0.46
N GLU A 116 -26.34 -4.91 1.11
CA GLU A 116 -26.76 -4.25 2.35
C GLU A 116 -25.82 -4.55 3.53
N GLU A 117 -25.11 -5.69 3.48
CA GLU A 117 -24.09 -6.08 4.45
C GLU A 117 -22.77 -5.34 4.17
N ALA A 118 -22.73 -4.04 4.43
CA ALA A 118 -21.65 -3.12 4.01
C ALA A 118 -20.23 -3.57 4.42
N TRP A 119 -20.06 -4.34 5.50
CA TRP A 119 -18.76 -4.88 5.91
C TRP A 119 -18.14 -5.80 4.85
N ARG A 120 -18.95 -6.43 3.99
CA ARG A 120 -18.50 -7.31 2.91
C ARG A 120 -17.66 -6.61 1.86
N PHE A 121 -17.81 -5.29 1.70
CA PHE A 121 -16.95 -4.48 0.83
C PHE A 121 -15.52 -4.33 1.37
N ILE A 122 -15.28 -4.73 2.62
CA ILE A 122 -13.95 -4.70 3.25
C ILE A 122 -13.49 -6.12 3.59
N SER A 123 -14.33 -6.93 4.22
CA SER A 123 -13.95 -8.24 4.75
C SER A 123 -13.52 -9.26 3.70
N TYR A 124 -13.87 -9.03 2.43
CA TYR A 124 -13.48 -9.93 1.33
C TYR A 124 -11.96 -10.09 1.21
N MET A 125 -11.20 -9.09 1.66
CA MET A 125 -9.73 -9.13 1.65
C MET A 125 -9.15 -10.30 2.46
N LEU A 126 -9.89 -10.79 3.46
CA LEU A 126 -9.42 -11.85 4.35
C LEU A 126 -9.58 -13.25 3.76
N VAL A 127 -10.41 -13.41 2.74
CA VAL A 127 -10.77 -14.72 2.18
C VAL A 127 -10.00 -14.93 0.88
N HIS A 128 -9.49 -16.14 0.64
CA HIS A 128 -8.70 -16.46 -0.55
C HIS A 128 -9.12 -17.79 -1.16
N ALA A 129 -9.27 -17.82 -2.49
CA ALA A 129 -9.79 -18.96 -3.23
C ALA A 129 -8.84 -20.18 -3.39
N GLY A 130 -7.57 -20.08 -2.99
CA GLY A 130 -6.58 -21.14 -3.25
C GLY A 130 -5.22 -20.84 -2.64
N VAL A 131 -4.38 -21.88 -2.49
CA VAL A 131 -3.01 -21.74 -1.94
C VAL A 131 -2.19 -20.76 -2.77
N GLN A 132 -2.24 -20.89 -4.10
CA GLN A 132 -1.52 -19.96 -4.99
C GLN A 132 -1.99 -18.51 -4.82
N HIS A 133 -3.30 -18.32 -4.61
CA HIS A 133 -3.88 -16.99 -4.47
C HIS A 133 -3.43 -16.31 -3.17
N ILE A 134 -3.49 -17.01 -2.03
CA ILE A 134 -3.01 -16.45 -0.77
C ILE A 134 -1.49 -16.27 -0.74
N VAL A 135 -0.71 -17.23 -1.25
CA VAL A 135 0.75 -17.11 -1.27
C VAL A 135 1.20 -15.93 -2.11
N GLY A 136 0.58 -15.70 -3.28
CA GLY A 136 0.85 -14.54 -4.12
C GLY A 136 0.55 -13.21 -3.41
N ASN A 137 -0.63 -13.10 -2.79
CA ASN A 137 -1.02 -11.91 -2.04
C ASN A 137 -0.07 -11.65 -0.86
N LEU A 138 0.17 -12.65 -0.01
CA LEU A 138 1.06 -12.51 1.15
C LEU A 138 2.48 -12.14 0.74
N LEU A 139 3.02 -12.77 -0.32
CA LEU A 139 4.35 -12.45 -0.81
C LEU A 139 4.45 -10.98 -1.24
N MET A 140 3.53 -10.52 -2.10
CA MET A 140 3.53 -9.14 -2.58
C MET A 140 3.25 -8.15 -1.45
N GLN A 141 2.29 -8.46 -0.59
CA GLN A 141 1.92 -7.67 0.58
C GLN A 141 3.08 -7.49 1.55
N LEU A 142 3.85 -8.53 1.84
CA LEU A 142 5.00 -8.45 2.74
C LEU A 142 6.18 -7.73 2.07
N VAL A 143 6.49 -8.05 0.81
CA VAL A 143 7.61 -7.44 0.07
C VAL A 143 7.42 -5.93 -0.13
N LEU A 144 6.19 -5.49 -0.41
CA LEU A 144 5.86 -4.09 -0.64
C LEU A 144 5.43 -3.38 0.66
N GLY A 145 4.57 -4.02 1.44
CA GLY A 145 3.99 -3.40 2.63
C GLY A 145 5.00 -3.14 3.74
N ILE A 146 5.89 -4.09 4.04
CA ILE A 146 6.84 -3.93 5.15
C ILE A 146 7.75 -2.70 4.96
N PRO A 147 8.42 -2.51 3.80
CA PRO A 147 9.26 -1.33 3.63
C PRO A 147 8.47 -0.02 3.60
N LEU A 148 7.24 0.00 3.04
CA LEU A 148 6.36 1.16 3.15
C LEU A 148 6.01 1.47 4.60
N GLU A 149 5.70 0.46 5.40
CA GLU A 149 5.28 0.66 6.78
C GLU A 149 6.43 1.14 7.66
N MET A 150 7.65 0.64 7.43
CA MET A 150 8.84 1.14 8.12
C MET A 150 9.10 2.63 7.86
N VAL A 151 8.85 3.10 6.63
CA VAL A 151 9.09 4.49 6.22
C VAL A 151 7.92 5.42 6.59
N HIS A 152 6.69 4.99 6.35
CA HIS A 152 5.49 5.83 6.43
C HIS A 152 4.61 5.55 7.66
N LYS A 153 4.93 4.52 8.44
CA LYS A 153 4.22 4.06 9.65
C LYS A 153 2.88 3.37 9.35
N GLY A 154 2.48 2.47 10.26
CA GLY A 154 1.37 1.53 10.06
C GLY A 154 0.03 2.17 9.72
N LEU A 155 -0.36 3.24 10.40
CA LEU A 155 -1.64 3.91 10.14
C LEU A 155 -1.75 4.40 8.69
N ARG A 156 -0.67 4.97 8.16
CA ARG A 156 -0.62 5.53 6.80
C ARG A 156 -0.75 4.45 5.74
N VAL A 157 0.06 3.40 5.89
CA VAL A 157 0.00 2.23 5.00
C VAL A 157 -1.37 1.56 5.09
N GLY A 158 -1.94 1.46 6.29
CA GLY A 158 -3.27 0.91 6.50
C GLY A 158 -4.37 1.70 5.79
N LEU A 159 -4.33 3.04 5.82
CA LEU A 159 -5.29 3.87 5.09
C LEU A 159 -5.21 3.66 3.57
N VAL A 160 -4.00 3.62 3.00
CA VAL A 160 -3.80 3.37 1.56
C VAL A 160 -4.30 1.98 1.19
N TYR A 161 -3.96 0.98 1.99
CA TYR A 161 -4.36 -0.41 1.78
C TYR A 161 -5.89 -0.55 1.81
N LEU A 162 -6.54 -0.03 2.85
CA LEU A 162 -8.00 -0.10 3.00
C LEU A 162 -8.73 0.71 1.92
N ALA A 163 -8.18 1.86 1.51
CA ALA A 163 -8.73 2.62 0.38
C ALA A 163 -8.70 1.81 -0.92
N GLY A 164 -7.65 1.03 -1.13
CA GLY A 164 -7.53 0.06 -2.22
C GLY A 164 -8.55 -1.07 -2.14
N VAL A 165 -8.72 -1.66 -0.96
CA VAL A 165 -9.71 -2.72 -0.71
C VAL A 165 -11.13 -2.23 -1.03
N ILE A 166 -11.51 -1.05 -0.55
CA ILE A 166 -12.83 -0.45 -0.78
C ILE A 166 -13.02 -0.09 -2.27
N ALA A 167 -12.02 0.55 -2.90
CA ALA A 167 -12.09 0.85 -4.32
C ALA A 167 -12.19 -0.42 -5.17
N GLY A 168 -11.50 -1.49 -4.75
CA GLY A 168 -11.51 -2.76 -5.44
C GLY A 168 -12.87 -3.44 -5.43
N SER A 169 -13.53 -3.52 -4.27
CA SER A 169 -14.87 -4.11 -4.17
C SER A 169 -15.92 -3.26 -4.86
N LEU A 170 -15.87 -1.93 -4.70
CA LEU A 170 -16.78 -1.02 -5.39
C LEU A 170 -16.62 -1.09 -6.91
N ALA A 171 -15.41 -1.12 -7.45
CA ALA A 171 -15.21 -1.29 -8.89
C ALA A 171 -15.68 -2.66 -9.36
N SER A 172 -15.36 -3.73 -8.63
CA SER A 172 -15.85 -5.08 -8.97
C SER A 172 -17.37 -5.15 -8.96
N SER A 173 -18.05 -4.47 -8.04
CA SER A 173 -19.52 -4.42 -7.98
C SER A 173 -20.17 -3.72 -9.18
N ILE A 174 -19.43 -2.87 -9.89
CA ILE A 174 -19.92 -2.15 -11.08
C ILE A 174 -19.59 -2.95 -12.36
N PHE A 175 -18.35 -3.43 -12.47
CA PHE A 175 -17.84 -4.05 -13.70
C PHE A 175 -18.06 -5.56 -13.79
N ASP A 176 -18.22 -6.23 -12.64
CA ASP A 176 -18.56 -7.65 -12.53
C ASP A 176 -19.75 -7.83 -11.53
N PRO A 177 -20.92 -7.21 -11.78
CA PRO A 177 -21.97 -7.00 -10.77
C PRO A 177 -22.61 -8.29 -10.24
N LEU A 178 -22.51 -9.39 -10.98
CA LEU A 178 -23.10 -10.69 -10.61
C LEU A 178 -22.06 -11.67 -10.02
N ARG A 179 -20.83 -11.22 -9.76
CA ARG A 179 -19.75 -12.07 -9.26
C ARG A 179 -19.45 -11.76 -7.80
N SER A 180 -19.24 -12.81 -7.02
CA SER A 180 -18.65 -12.69 -5.69
C SER A 180 -17.16 -12.39 -5.79
N LEU A 181 -16.61 -11.68 -4.80
CA LEU A 181 -15.22 -11.25 -4.75
C LEU A 181 -14.55 -11.70 -3.45
N VAL A 182 -13.30 -12.15 -3.58
CA VAL A 182 -12.41 -12.56 -2.48
C VAL A 182 -10.98 -12.14 -2.82
N GLY A 183 -10.16 -11.92 -1.79
CA GLY A 183 -8.72 -11.71 -1.90
C GLY A 183 -8.27 -10.30 -1.53
N ALA A 184 -7.07 -10.23 -0.93
CA ALA A 184 -6.43 -8.99 -0.49
C ALA A 184 -5.91 -8.08 -1.63
N SER A 185 -6.06 -8.49 -2.88
CA SER A 185 -5.34 -7.90 -4.01
C SER A 185 -5.69 -6.43 -4.27
N GLY A 186 -6.91 -5.97 -3.97
CA GLY A 186 -7.25 -4.55 -4.04
C GLY A 186 -6.34 -3.69 -3.15
N GLY A 187 -6.00 -4.17 -1.95
CA GLY A 187 -5.05 -3.52 -1.05
C GLY A 187 -3.60 -3.66 -1.53
N VAL A 188 -3.21 -4.83 -2.03
CA VAL A 188 -1.86 -5.06 -2.60
C VAL A 188 -1.58 -4.13 -3.79
N TYR A 189 -2.53 -4.00 -4.71
CA TYR A 189 -2.42 -3.09 -5.85
C TYR A 189 -2.41 -1.63 -5.39
N ALA A 190 -3.08 -1.27 -4.29
CA ALA A 190 -2.93 0.07 -3.72
C ALA A 190 -1.53 0.33 -3.16
N LEU A 191 -0.88 -0.65 -2.55
CA LEU A 191 0.54 -0.54 -2.17
C LEU A 191 1.43 -0.35 -3.39
N MET A 192 1.21 -1.12 -4.47
CA MET A 192 1.94 -0.96 -5.74
C MET A 192 1.73 0.43 -6.36
N GLY A 193 0.48 0.91 -6.42
CA GLY A 193 0.14 2.23 -6.93
C GLY A 193 0.77 3.36 -6.10
N GLY A 194 0.75 3.23 -4.78
CA GLY A 194 1.42 4.17 -3.88
C GLY A 194 2.93 4.18 -4.04
N TYR A 195 3.56 3.01 -4.23
CA TYR A 195 4.99 2.91 -4.58
C TYR A 195 5.31 3.61 -5.89
N PHE A 196 4.53 3.32 -6.93
CA PHE A 196 4.70 3.92 -8.25
C PHE A 196 4.62 5.44 -8.17
N MET A 197 3.58 5.95 -7.50
CA MET A 197 3.41 7.39 -7.34
C MET A 197 4.51 8.03 -6.49
N ASN A 198 4.95 7.36 -5.43
CA ASN A 198 6.09 7.81 -4.62
C ASN A 198 7.38 7.90 -5.45
N VAL A 199 7.61 6.96 -6.37
CA VAL A 199 8.77 7.03 -7.29
C VAL A 199 8.60 8.16 -8.28
N LEU A 200 7.43 8.34 -8.89
CA LEU A 200 7.19 9.40 -9.87
C LEU A 200 7.37 10.80 -9.28
N VAL A 201 6.83 11.06 -8.10
CA VAL A 201 6.90 12.38 -7.45
C VAL A 201 8.32 12.71 -7.02
N ASN A 202 9.02 11.74 -6.43
CA ASN A 202 10.37 11.94 -5.92
C ASN A 202 11.45 11.65 -6.97
N PHE A 203 11.09 11.41 -8.22
CA PHE A 203 12.02 10.95 -9.26
C PHE A 203 13.19 11.92 -9.47
N ARG A 204 12.92 13.24 -9.38
CA ARG A 204 13.93 14.29 -9.55
C ARG A 204 14.95 14.36 -8.41
N GLU A 205 14.55 13.93 -7.21
CA GLU A 205 15.40 13.93 -6.00
C GLU A 205 16.22 12.63 -5.89
N MET A 206 15.90 11.62 -6.70
CA MET A 206 16.61 10.34 -6.73
C MET A 206 17.82 10.41 -7.65
N ILE A 207 18.87 9.66 -7.32
CA ILE A 207 19.98 9.40 -8.25
C ILE A 207 19.38 8.76 -9.52
N PRO A 208 19.56 9.31 -10.73
CA PRO A 208 18.80 8.92 -11.92
C PRO A 208 18.82 7.41 -12.21
N VAL A 209 19.99 6.77 -12.07
CA VAL A 209 20.15 5.32 -12.30
C VAL A 209 19.29 4.50 -11.33
N LEU A 210 19.23 4.90 -10.06
CA LEU A 210 18.44 4.21 -9.04
C LEU A 210 16.94 4.45 -9.19
N GLY A 211 16.56 5.67 -9.57
CA GLY A 211 15.17 6.01 -9.90
C GLY A 211 14.66 5.14 -11.05
N ILE A 212 15.43 5.04 -12.14
CA ILE A 212 15.10 4.19 -13.30
C ILE A 212 15.04 2.72 -12.90
N PHE A 213 16.04 2.21 -12.17
CA PHE A 213 16.06 0.82 -11.73
C PHE A 213 14.84 0.46 -10.87
N ARG A 214 14.49 1.33 -9.90
CA ARG A 214 13.33 1.13 -9.03
C ARG A 214 12.02 1.18 -9.83
N LEU A 215 11.90 2.10 -10.78
CA LEU A 215 10.74 2.20 -11.66
C LEU A 215 10.58 0.94 -12.52
N LEU A 216 11.66 0.45 -13.13
CA LEU A 216 11.65 -0.77 -13.94
C LEU A 216 11.24 -2.00 -13.13
N ILE A 217 11.74 -2.15 -11.90
CA ILE A 217 11.33 -3.25 -11.02
C ILE A 217 9.84 -3.19 -10.70
N ILE A 218 9.31 -2.01 -10.33
CA ILE A 218 7.88 -1.86 -10.01
C ILE A 218 7.03 -2.18 -11.24
N ILE A 219 7.41 -1.67 -12.42
CA ILE A 219 6.70 -1.97 -13.67
C ILE A 219 6.75 -3.47 -13.96
N LEU A 220 7.91 -4.11 -13.82
CA LEU A 220 8.06 -5.55 -14.05
C LEU A 220 7.14 -6.36 -13.11
N ILE A 221 7.11 -6.01 -11.82
CA ILE A 221 6.25 -6.67 -10.82
C ILE A 221 4.77 -6.50 -11.20
N VAL A 222 4.33 -5.26 -11.45
CA VAL A 222 2.93 -4.96 -11.77
C VAL A 222 2.49 -5.65 -13.07
N VAL A 223 3.31 -5.58 -14.12
CA VAL A 223 3.00 -6.20 -15.41
C VAL A 223 2.98 -7.72 -15.31
N SER A 224 3.92 -8.31 -14.57
CA SER A 224 3.96 -9.77 -14.37
C SER A 224 2.75 -10.26 -13.57
N ASP A 225 2.42 -9.58 -12.47
CA ASP A 225 1.29 -9.94 -11.61
C ASP A 225 -0.05 -9.74 -12.33
N MET A 226 -0.23 -8.60 -13.01
CA MET A 226 -1.41 -8.33 -13.83
C MET A 226 -1.52 -9.31 -15.01
N GLY A 227 -0.42 -9.60 -15.70
CA GLY A 227 -0.39 -10.56 -16.79
C GLY A 227 -0.78 -11.96 -16.32
N PHE A 228 -0.30 -12.36 -15.14
CA PHE A 228 -0.69 -13.62 -14.51
C PHE A 228 -2.19 -13.64 -14.12
N ALA A 229 -2.71 -12.55 -13.57
CA ALA A 229 -4.13 -12.39 -13.23
C ALA A 229 -5.03 -12.48 -14.47
N LEU A 230 -4.66 -11.82 -15.57
CA LEU A 230 -5.37 -11.87 -16.85
C LEU A 230 -5.30 -13.27 -17.48
N TYR A 231 -4.12 -13.90 -17.45
CA TYR A 231 -3.96 -15.28 -17.92
C TYR A 231 -4.91 -16.23 -17.19
N ARG A 232 -4.98 -16.12 -15.86
CA ARG A 232 -5.91 -16.88 -15.01
C ARG A 232 -7.38 -16.62 -15.36
N ARG A 233 -7.76 -15.36 -15.59
CA ARG A 233 -9.15 -14.97 -15.93
C ARG A 233 -9.60 -15.57 -17.26
N PHE A 234 -8.75 -15.57 -18.28
CA PHE A 234 -9.15 -15.85 -19.66
C PHE A 234 -8.75 -17.23 -20.19
N PHE A 235 -7.69 -17.85 -19.66
CA PHE A 235 -7.11 -19.06 -20.23
C PHE A 235 -7.14 -20.28 -19.31
N VAL A 236 -7.44 -20.11 -18.02
CA VAL A 236 -7.57 -21.23 -17.07
C VAL A 236 -9.06 -21.50 -16.85
N PRO A 237 -9.59 -22.68 -17.25
CA PRO A 237 -10.96 -23.06 -16.94
C PRO A 237 -11.11 -23.16 -15.42
N GLU A 238 -11.86 -22.25 -14.81
CA GLU A 238 -12.03 -22.26 -13.37
C GLU A 238 -13.24 -23.10 -12.93
N ASN A 239 -12.99 -23.98 -11.96
CA ASN A 239 -14.03 -24.53 -11.08
C ASN A 239 -14.31 -23.55 -9.91
N GLY A 240 -14.31 -22.22 -10.15
CA GLY A 240 -14.29 -21.18 -9.11
C GLY A 240 -14.60 -19.75 -9.60
N SER A 241 -14.35 -18.76 -8.74
CA SER A 241 -14.60 -17.33 -9.03
C SER A 241 -13.38 -16.66 -9.70
N PRO A 242 -13.54 -16.13 -10.92
CA PRO A 242 -12.43 -15.56 -11.68
C PRO A 242 -11.85 -14.32 -11.02
N VAL A 243 -10.54 -14.14 -11.18
CA VAL A 243 -9.79 -13.01 -10.62
C VAL A 243 -10.38 -11.68 -11.11
N SER A 244 -10.70 -10.76 -10.19
CA SER A 244 -11.29 -9.48 -10.55
C SER A 244 -10.23 -8.48 -11.02
N PHE A 245 -10.18 -8.25 -12.33
CA PHE A 245 -9.33 -7.23 -12.95
C PHE A 245 -9.74 -5.81 -12.53
N ALA A 246 -11.04 -5.56 -12.40
CA ALA A 246 -11.56 -4.28 -11.93
C ALA A 246 -11.06 -3.95 -10.53
N ALA A 247 -11.00 -4.93 -9.64
CA ALA A 247 -10.50 -4.74 -8.28
C ALA A 247 -9.01 -4.34 -8.27
N HIS A 248 -8.20 -4.98 -9.11
CA HIS A 248 -6.76 -4.67 -9.23
C HIS A 248 -6.52 -3.25 -9.74
N ILE A 249 -7.20 -2.85 -10.83
CA ILE A 249 -7.05 -1.51 -11.40
C ILE A 249 -7.48 -0.43 -10.40
N ALA A 250 -8.68 -0.59 -9.83
CA ALA A 250 -9.23 0.40 -8.91
C ALA A 250 -8.39 0.51 -7.64
N GLY A 251 -7.89 -0.62 -7.12
CA GLY A 251 -6.91 -0.65 -6.04
C GLY A 251 -5.65 0.14 -6.40
N GLY A 252 -5.09 -0.09 -7.60
CA GLY A 252 -3.93 0.63 -8.11
C GLY A 252 -4.14 2.14 -8.17
N PHE A 253 -5.25 2.60 -8.74
CA PHE A 253 -5.58 4.03 -8.82
C PHE A 253 -5.86 4.66 -7.44
N ALA A 254 -6.54 3.95 -6.54
CA ALA A 254 -6.70 4.38 -5.15
C ALA A 254 -5.36 4.52 -4.44
N GLY A 255 -4.43 3.58 -4.70
CA GLY A 255 -3.06 3.65 -4.24
C GLY A 255 -2.29 4.84 -4.78
N MET A 256 -2.44 5.13 -6.07
CA MET A 256 -1.80 6.31 -6.69
C MET A 256 -2.35 7.61 -6.12
N SER A 257 -3.67 7.73 -5.93
CA SER A 257 -4.29 8.95 -5.39
C SER A 257 -4.04 9.13 -3.90
N ILE A 258 -4.38 8.15 -3.06
CA ILE A 258 -4.22 8.24 -1.61
C ILE A 258 -2.74 8.10 -1.23
N GLY A 259 -1.99 7.21 -1.89
CA GLY A 259 -0.55 7.10 -1.66
C GLY A 259 0.22 8.37 -2.02
N TYR A 260 -0.19 9.12 -3.05
CA TYR A 260 0.33 10.47 -3.28
C TYR A 260 0.17 11.34 -2.03
N THR A 261 -1.02 11.35 -1.43
CA THR A 261 -1.32 12.20 -0.28
C THR A 261 -0.65 11.73 1.03
N VAL A 262 -0.46 10.42 1.18
CA VAL A 262 -0.03 9.80 2.44
C VAL A 262 1.49 9.58 2.49
N PHE A 263 2.10 9.29 1.35
CA PHE A 263 3.54 9.03 1.24
C PHE A 263 4.35 10.28 0.90
N SER A 264 3.73 11.32 0.34
CA SER A 264 4.31 12.66 0.37
C SER A 264 4.40 13.12 1.82
N CYS A 265 5.58 13.56 2.25
CA CYS A 265 5.80 14.08 3.60
C CYS A 265 4.66 15.02 3.97
N PHE A 266 3.99 14.75 5.09
CA PHE A 266 2.97 15.64 5.64
C PHE A 266 3.64 16.87 6.26
N ASP A 267 4.38 17.61 5.43
CA ASP A 267 4.69 18.99 5.72
C ASP A 267 3.37 19.75 5.75
N LYS A 268 3.28 20.79 6.60
CA LYS A 268 2.15 21.73 6.57
C LYS A 268 1.93 22.33 5.16
N ALA A 269 2.92 22.21 4.27
CA ALA A 269 2.83 22.53 2.86
C ALA A 269 1.88 21.62 2.06
N LEU A 270 1.73 20.34 2.40
CA LEU A 270 0.89 19.39 1.65
C LEU A 270 -0.60 19.69 1.79
N LEU A 271 -1.04 20.09 3.00
CA LEU A 271 -2.42 20.56 3.23
C LEU A 271 -2.74 21.85 2.45
N LYS A 272 -1.71 22.61 2.07
CA LYS A 272 -1.81 23.78 1.21
C LYS A 272 -1.72 23.44 -0.28
N ASP A 273 -1.32 22.21 -0.63
CA ASP A 273 -1.24 21.77 -2.02
C ASP A 273 -2.66 21.45 -2.54
N PRO A 274 -3.17 22.17 -3.54
CA PRO A 274 -4.49 21.87 -4.12
C PRO A 274 -4.57 20.45 -4.71
N ARG A 275 -3.45 19.87 -5.15
CA ARG A 275 -3.41 18.51 -5.72
C ARG A 275 -3.80 17.45 -4.70
N PHE A 276 -3.47 17.67 -3.42
CA PHE A 276 -3.88 16.79 -2.32
C PHE A 276 -5.40 16.71 -2.23
N TRP A 277 -6.07 17.87 -2.19
CA TRP A 277 -7.53 17.93 -2.07
C TRP A 277 -8.24 17.42 -3.32
N ILE A 278 -7.67 17.65 -4.51
CA ILE A 278 -8.18 17.08 -5.77
C ILE A 278 -8.13 15.54 -5.72
N ALA A 279 -7.03 14.96 -5.25
CA ALA A 279 -6.90 13.49 -5.16
C ALA A 279 -7.91 12.89 -4.17
N ILE A 280 -8.10 13.51 -3.00
CA ILE A 280 -9.10 13.09 -2.00
C ILE A 280 -10.52 13.25 -2.56
N ALA A 281 -10.83 14.40 -3.16
CA ALA A 281 -12.15 14.66 -3.73
C ALA A 281 -12.48 13.70 -4.87
N ALA A 282 -11.52 13.40 -5.75
CA ALA A 282 -11.68 12.43 -6.82
C ALA A 282 -11.97 11.03 -6.28
N TYR A 283 -11.22 10.57 -5.27
CA TYR A 283 -11.47 9.29 -4.62
C TYR A 283 -12.88 9.22 -4.01
N LEU A 284 -13.27 10.25 -3.24
CA LEU A 284 -14.58 10.33 -2.62
C LEU A 284 -15.71 10.39 -3.66
N ALA A 285 -15.53 11.11 -4.76
CA ALA A 285 -16.50 11.15 -5.85
C ALA A 285 -16.70 9.77 -6.48
N CYS A 286 -15.62 9.01 -6.71
CA CYS A 286 -15.71 7.63 -7.20
C CYS A 286 -16.44 6.72 -6.21
N VAL A 287 -16.16 6.84 -4.90
CA VAL A 287 -16.85 6.07 -3.86
C VAL A 287 -18.34 6.40 -3.83
N LEU A 288 -18.70 7.68 -3.81
CA LEU A 288 -20.11 8.12 -3.79
C LEU A 288 -20.87 7.66 -5.04
N PHE A 289 -20.24 7.78 -6.22
CA PHE A 289 -20.81 7.26 -7.46
C PHE A 289 -21.04 5.75 -7.38
N ALA A 290 -20.06 4.99 -6.89
CA ALA A 290 -20.17 3.54 -6.79
C ALA A 290 -21.24 3.09 -5.78
N VAL A 291 -21.36 3.79 -4.65
CA VAL A 291 -22.42 3.56 -3.66
C VAL A 291 -23.78 3.85 -4.28
N PHE A 292 -23.93 4.99 -4.96
CA PHE A 292 -25.16 5.34 -5.68
C PHE A 292 -25.52 4.27 -6.72
N PHE A 293 -24.55 3.86 -7.55
CA PHE A 293 -24.74 2.82 -8.54
C PHE A 293 -25.23 1.51 -7.91
N ASN A 294 -24.60 1.08 -6.80
CA ASN A 294 -24.98 -0.14 -6.11
C ASN A 294 -26.42 -0.10 -5.58
N ILE A 295 -26.86 1.04 -5.05
CA ILE A 295 -28.20 1.19 -4.49
C ILE A 295 -29.25 1.27 -5.60
N PHE A 296 -29.02 2.06 -6.65
CA PHE A 296 -30.09 2.46 -7.58
C PHE A 296 -30.00 1.83 -8.97
N LEU A 297 -28.81 1.46 -9.44
CA LEU A 297 -28.56 1.14 -10.85
C LEU A 297 -28.05 -0.28 -11.09
N SER A 298 -27.58 -0.96 -10.05
CA SER A 298 -26.93 -2.27 -10.22
C SER A 298 -27.91 -3.32 -10.74
N PRO A 299 -27.51 -4.14 -11.73
CA PRO A 299 -28.32 -5.25 -12.24
C PRO A 299 -28.40 -6.43 -11.27
N ALA A 300 -27.70 -6.37 -10.13
CA ALA A 300 -27.80 -7.35 -9.05
C ALA A 300 -28.90 -7.03 -8.03
N ASN A 301 -29.76 -6.05 -8.31
CA ASN A 301 -30.93 -5.66 -7.51
C ASN A 301 -32.14 -6.53 -7.83
#